data_AF-A0A1B6MI11-F1
#
_entry.id   AF-A0A1B6MI11-F1
#
_cell.length_a   1.000
_cell.length_b   1.000
_cell.length_c   1.000
_cell.angle_alpha   90.00
_cell.angle_beta   90.00
_cell.angle_gamma   90.00
#
_symmetry.space_group_name_H-M   'P 1'
#
loop_
_entity.id
_entity.type
_entity.pdbx_description
1 polymer ?
#
loop_
_entity_poly.entity_id
_entity_poly.type
_entity_poly.pdbx_seq_one_letter_code
_entity_poly.pdbx_strand_id
1 'polypeptide(L)'
;SFLEAMVTAVISYLALSYPPIWALCLGFLLCPNSPAVITPPMEELMAAGYGEGKHVGVLVRGAAGLDVAFSVSLFDICLALLFHFRDLNAAQAMGKGSYDLMVDVVGGCFLGLLAGLLPVQDNTAAVWKRTMAVTAGGMIAIVSGPKVGLPGTGPLSSICTGFVAAMLWKLQTPLSSKTLVNTIFQGSWIVLCPILFASTGSDVDMSILDWTTISWMLGIVLVTVVVRLLGCFLVLFGGEFNWKEMLFVGLIFQGKATNQAALAPNLL
;
A
#
# COMPACT_ATOMS: atom_id res chain seq x y z
N SER A 1 8.52 5.13 7.17
CA SER A 1 8.21 3.92 6.40
C SER A 1 9.44 3.06 6.22
N PHE A 2 10.48 3.46 5.46
CA PHE A 2 11.67 2.59 5.33
C PHE A 2 12.43 2.39 6.66
N LEU A 3 12.80 3.48 7.35
CA LEU A 3 13.47 3.40 8.66
C LEU A 3 12.64 2.60 9.68
N GLU A 4 11.34 2.85 9.69
CA GLU A 4 10.37 2.16 10.51
C GLU A 4 10.34 0.65 10.21
N ALA A 5 10.19 0.25 8.94
CA ALA A 5 10.20 -1.14 8.52
C ALA A 5 11.49 -1.86 8.93
N MET A 6 12.65 -1.20 8.78
CA MET A 6 13.94 -1.76 9.18
C MET A 6 14.04 -1.93 10.71
N VAL A 7 13.59 -0.95 11.49
CA VAL A 7 13.59 -1.07 12.96
C VAL A 7 12.63 -2.17 13.41
N THR A 8 11.43 -2.24 12.84
CA THR A 8 10.47 -3.31 13.10
C THR A 8 11.05 -4.68 12.76
N ALA A 9 11.76 -4.81 11.63
CA ALA A 9 12.41 -6.05 11.23
C ALA A 9 13.54 -6.46 12.20
N VAL A 10 14.39 -5.52 12.61
CA VAL A 10 15.47 -5.79 13.58
C VAL A 10 14.91 -6.21 14.93
N ILE A 11 13.88 -5.51 15.43
CA ILE A 11 13.24 -5.87 16.70
C ILE A 11 12.57 -7.23 16.59
N SER A 12 11.88 -7.53 15.49
CA SER A 12 11.22 -8.83 15.31
C SER A 12 12.23 -9.97 15.19
N TYR A 13 13.37 -9.75 14.54
CA TYR A 13 14.46 -10.71 14.49
C TYR A 13 15.04 -10.99 15.88
N LEU A 14 15.32 -9.95 16.67
CA LEU A 14 15.95 -10.08 17.98
C LEU A 14 15.00 -10.58 19.08
N ALA A 15 13.75 -10.10 19.07
CA ALA A 15 12.78 -10.38 20.13
C ALA A 15 12.01 -11.68 19.90
N LEU A 16 11.58 -11.94 18.65
CA LEU A 16 10.75 -13.10 18.29
C LEU A 16 11.55 -14.22 17.63
N SER A 17 12.87 -14.03 17.42
CA SER A 17 13.75 -15.00 16.75
C SER A 17 13.26 -15.42 15.36
N TYR A 18 12.53 -14.55 14.67
CA TYR A 18 12.06 -14.83 13.32
C TYR A 18 13.21 -14.85 12.31
N PRO A 19 13.14 -15.69 11.26
CA PRO A 19 14.09 -15.63 10.17
C PRO A 19 14.14 -14.22 9.56
N PRO A 20 15.31 -13.75 9.07
CA PRO A 20 15.49 -12.36 8.65
C PRO A 20 14.54 -11.92 7.54
N ILE A 21 14.20 -12.81 6.60
CA ILE A 21 13.26 -12.51 5.50
C ILE A 21 11.83 -12.35 6.03
N TRP A 22 11.41 -13.19 6.99
CA TRP A 22 10.11 -13.08 7.65
C TRP A 22 9.98 -11.80 8.46
N ALA A 23 11.02 -11.44 9.22
CA ALA A 23 11.05 -10.21 9.98
C ALA A 23 10.97 -8.96 9.07
N LEU A 24 11.61 -9.02 7.90
CA LEU A 24 11.61 -7.96 6.92
C LEU A 24 10.27 -7.85 6.15
N CYS A 25 9.62 -8.98 5.84
CA CYS A 25 8.22 -9.00 5.36
C CYS A 25 7.28 -8.32 6.36
N LEU A 26 7.41 -8.66 7.65
CA LEU A 26 6.60 -8.06 8.72
C LEU A 26 6.83 -6.55 8.84
N GLY A 27 8.08 -6.09 8.69
CA GLY A 27 8.41 -4.66 8.66
C GLY A 27 7.73 -3.91 7.51
N PHE A 28 7.80 -4.44 6.28
CA PHE A 28 7.16 -3.84 5.10
C PHE A 28 5.64 -3.99 5.07
N LEU A 29 5.09 -4.96 5.81
CA LEU A 29 3.66 -5.07 6.04
C LEU A 29 3.13 -4.03 7.02
N LEU A 30 3.90 -3.70 8.06
CA LEU A 30 3.47 -2.77 9.12
C LEU A 30 3.68 -1.29 8.78
N CYS A 31 4.66 -0.96 7.94
CA CYS A 31 5.01 0.43 7.61
C CYS A 31 4.04 1.23 6.70
N PRO A 32 3.24 0.62 5.79
CA PRO A 32 2.41 1.38 4.85
C PRO A 32 1.31 2.14 5.59
N ASN A 33 1.16 3.42 5.24
CA ASN A 33 0.01 4.23 5.66
C ASN A 33 -1.26 3.83 4.91
N SER A 34 -2.43 4.19 5.43
CA SER A 34 -3.71 3.99 4.76
C SER A 34 -4.27 5.33 4.25
N PRO A 35 -4.20 5.62 2.94
CA PRO A 35 -4.84 6.78 2.34
C PRO A 35 -6.35 6.81 2.61
N ALA A 36 -7.00 5.67 2.74
CA ALA A 36 -8.43 5.59 3.05
C ALA A 36 -8.78 6.15 4.43
N VAL A 37 -7.87 6.02 5.41
CA VAL A 37 -8.04 6.57 6.76
C VAL A 37 -7.57 8.02 6.83
N ILE A 38 -6.55 8.39 6.06
CA ILE A 38 -5.92 9.72 6.09
C ILE A 38 -6.71 10.74 5.24
N THR A 39 -7.26 10.34 4.10
CA THR A 39 -7.83 11.26 3.12
C THR A 39 -9.13 11.94 3.58
N PRO A 40 -10.13 11.24 4.17
CA PRO A 40 -11.35 11.88 4.64
C PRO A 40 -11.13 13.02 5.66
N PRO A 41 -10.38 12.84 6.76
CA PRO A 41 -10.13 13.93 7.70
C PRO A 41 -9.27 15.04 7.08
N MET A 42 -8.40 14.71 6.12
CA MET A 42 -7.68 15.74 5.34
C MET A 42 -8.61 16.57 4.46
N GLU A 43 -9.61 15.96 3.83
CA GLU A 43 -10.60 16.68 3.03
C GLU A 43 -11.43 17.64 3.88
N GLU A 44 -11.87 17.21 5.05
CA GLU A 44 -12.60 18.08 6.00
C GLU A 44 -11.75 19.26 6.46
N LEU A 45 -10.48 19.02 6.81
CA LEU A 45 -9.56 20.06 7.26
C LEU A 45 -9.20 21.06 6.14
N MET A 46 -9.02 20.56 4.91
CA MET A 46 -8.83 21.42 3.74
C MET A 46 -10.09 22.26 3.46
N ALA A 47 -11.28 21.66 3.53
CA ALA A 47 -12.55 22.38 3.34
C ALA A 47 -12.79 23.45 4.42
N ALA A 48 -12.28 23.24 5.63
CA ALA A 48 -12.29 24.22 6.72
C ALA A 48 -11.20 25.30 6.60
N GLY A 49 -10.36 25.28 5.55
CA GLY A 49 -9.33 26.28 5.29
C GLY A 49 -8.02 26.08 6.09
N TYR A 50 -7.86 24.95 6.80
CA TYR A 50 -6.62 24.69 7.54
C TYR A 50 -5.49 24.23 6.62
N GLY A 51 -4.32 24.89 6.73
CA GLY A 51 -3.10 24.48 6.03
C GLY A 51 -3.08 24.78 4.53
N GLU A 52 -3.99 25.61 4.02
CA GLU A 52 -4.03 26.03 2.61
C GLU A 52 -2.77 26.79 2.18
N GLY A 53 -2.23 27.65 3.05
CA GLY A 53 -1.07 28.49 2.71
C GLY A 53 0.22 27.71 2.40
N LYS A 54 0.36 26.47 2.89
CA LYS A 54 1.50 25.58 2.60
C LYS A 54 1.09 24.31 1.86
N HIS A 55 -0.16 24.24 1.40
CA HIS A 55 -0.74 23.06 0.74
C HIS A 55 -0.49 21.74 1.49
N VAL A 56 -0.54 21.76 2.82
CA VAL A 56 -0.17 20.61 3.67
C VAL A 56 -1.04 19.39 3.35
N GLY A 57 -2.35 19.59 3.16
CA GLY A 57 -3.27 18.49 2.84
C GLY A 57 -3.00 17.84 1.47
N VAL A 58 -2.56 18.60 0.47
CA VAL A 58 -2.18 18.06 -0.85
C VAL A 58 -0.88 17.28 -0.74
N LEU A 59 0.11 17.80 0.00
CA LEU A 59 1.37 17.13 0.26
C LEU A 59 1.17 15.80 1.00
N VAL A 60 0.39 15.81 2.09
CA VAL A 60 0.08 14.61 2.89
C VAL A 60 -0.59 13.54 2.05
N ARG A 61 -1.58 13.92 1.21
CA ARG A 61 -2.29 12.97 0.34
C ARG A 61 -1.39 12.36 -0.73
N GLY A 62 -0.55 13.18 -1.37
CA GLY A 62 0.42 12.72 -2.36
C GLY A 62 1.48 11.80 -1.75
N ALA A 63 2.04 12.20 -0.61
CA ALA A 63 3.04 11.43 0.13
C ALA A 63 2.47 10.09 0.63
N ALA A 64 1.23 10.06 1.14
CA ALA A 64 0.59 8.82 1.56
C ALA A 64 0.41 7.83 0.41
N GLY A 65 0.03 8.30 -0.78
CA GLY A 65 -0.08 7.43 -1.96
C GLY A 65 1.26 6.83 -2.41
N LEU A 66 2.32 7.66 -2.46
CA LEU A 66 3.67 7.19 -2.79
C LEU A 66 4.21 6.21 -1.76
N ASP A 67 3.95 6.48 -0.48
CA ASP A 67 4.38 5.63 0.63
C ASP A 67 3.80 4.21 0.53
N VAL A 68 2.51 4.12 0.20
CA VAL A 68 1.84 2.83 -0.03
C VAL A 68 2.45 2.10 -1.22
N ALA A 69 2.58 2.77 -2.36
CA ALA A 69 3.13 2.14 -3.56
C ALA A 69 4.54 1.59 -3.31
N PHE A 70 5.39 2.38 -2.66
CA PHE A 70 6.75 1.97 -2.31
C PHE A 70 6.77 0.80 -1.31
N SER A 71 5.97 0.87 -0.25
CA SER A 71 5.98 -0.14 0.81
C SER A 71 5.40 -1.49 0.35
N VAL A 72 4.32 -1.47 -0.45
CA VAL A 72 3.75 -2.68 -1.07
C VAL A 72 4.73 -3.30 -2.06
N SER A 73 5.41 -2.49 -2.88
CA SER A 73 6.44 -3.00 -3.80
C SER A 73 7.54 -3.75 -3.06
N LEU A 74 8.01 -3.18 -1.94
CA LEU A 74 9.03 -3.84 -1.12
C LEU A 74 8.48 -5.10 -0.45
N PHE A 75 7.26 -5.07 0.07
CA PHE A 75 6.60 -6.25 0.62
C PHE A 75 6.53 -7.40 -0.40
N ASP A 76 6.11 -7.12 -1.64
CA ASP A 76 6.02 -8.11 -2.71
C ASP A 76 7.40 -8.70 -3.07
N ILE A 77 8.47 -7.90 -3.09
CA ILE A 77 9.85 -8.40 -3.28
C ILE A 77 10.21 -9.38 -2.16
N CYS A 78 9.86 -9.06 -0.92
CA CYS A 78 10.21 -9.88 0.24
C CYS A 78 9.43 -11.20 0.23
N LEU A 79 8.16 -11.14 -0.16
CA LEU A 79 7.29 -12.29 -0.32
C LEU A 79 7.74 -13.19 -1.49
N ALA A 80 8.12 -12.60 -2.64
CA ALA A 80 8.69 -13.32 -3.77
C ALA A 80 9.98 -14.05 -3.37
N LEU A 81 10.87 -13.38 -2.63
CA LEU A 81 12.08 -14.02 -2.09
C LEU A 81 11.72 -15.17 -1.14
N LEU A 82 10.78 -14.97 -0.23
CA LEU A 82 10.35 -15.97 0.75
C LEU A 82 9.86 -17.26 0.08
N PHE A 83 9.05 -17.16 -0.97
CA PHE A 83 8.61 -18.32 -1.75
C PHE A 83 9.77 -19.01 -2.49
N HIS A 84 10.72 -18.25 -3.03
CA HIS A 84 11.86 -18.81 -3.77
C HIS A 84 12.91 -19.48 -2.89
N PHE A 85 13.13 -19.00 -1.66
CA PHE A 85 14.01 -19.64 -0.69
C PHE A 85 13.56 -21.05 -0.29
N ARG A 86 12.28 -21.40 -0.52
CA ARG A 86 11.78 -22.75 -0.28
C ARG A 86 12.34 -23.78 -1.26
N ASP A 87 12.65 -23.35 -2.49
CA ASP A 87 12.95 -24.26 -3.61
C ASP A 87 14.37 -24.09 -4.19
N LEU A 88 15.09 -22.98 -3.94
CA LEU A 88 16.33 -22.62 -4.64
C LEU A 88 17.43 -22.04 -3.73
N ASN A 89 18.69 -22.15 -4.18
CA ASN A 89 19.86 -21.50 -3.54
C ASN A 89 19.72 -19.97 -3.51
N ALA A 90 20.27 -19.31 -2.47
CA ALA A 90 20.12 -17.87 -2.20
C ALA A 90 20.42 -16.94 -3.41
N ALA A 91 21.46 -17.25 -4.20
CA ALA A 91 21.81 -16.47 -5.39
C ALA A 91 20.79 -16.60 -6.53
N GLN A 92 20.17 -17.78 -6.68
CA GLN A 92 19.14 -18.03 -7.69
C GLN A 92 17.78 -17.47 -7.26
N ALA A 93 17.50 -17.47 -5.95
CA ALA A 93 16.30 -16.84 -5.38
C ALA A 93 16.29 -15.32 -5.60
N MET A 94 17.44 -14.65 -5.43
CA MET A 94 17.56 -13.22 -5.73
C MET A 94 17.37 -12.92 -7.22
N GLY A 95 17.95 -13.75 -8.10
CA GLY A 95 17.78 -13.62 -9.55
C GLY A 95 16.32 -13.76 -9.98
N LYS A 96 15.61 -14.79 -9.49
CA LYS A 96 14.18 -14.95 -9.80
C LYS A 96 13.29 -13.89 -9.15
N GLY A 97 13.54 -13.49 -7.90
CA GLY A 97 12.76 -12.44 -7.25
C GLY A 97 12.82 -11.10 -8.01
N SER A 98 14.00 -10.73 -8.55
CA SER A 98 14.11 -9.53 -9.40
C SER A 98 13.38 -9.68 -10.74
N TYR A 99 13.36 -10.89 -11.32
CA TYR A 99 12.61 -11.17 -12.54
C TYR A 99 11.10 -11.06 -12.31
N ASP A 100 10.59 -11.63 -11.22
CA ASP A 100 9.18 -11.58 -10.85
C ASP A 100 8.70 -10.13 -10.66
N LEU A 101 9.53 -9.30 -10.03
CA LEU A 101 9.28 -7.87 -9.90
C LEU A 101 9.17 -7.16 -11.26
N MET A 102 10.09 -7.46 -12.17
CA MET A 102 10.05 -6.88 -13.53
C MET A 102 8.80 -7.32 -14.27
N VAL A 103 8.40 -8.59 -14.16
CA VAL A 103 7.18 -9.11 -14.77
C VAL A 103 5.95 -8.42 -14.17
N ASP A 104 5.92 -8.18 -12.86
CA ASP A 104 4.80 -7.52 -12.20
C ASP A 104 4.65 -6.06 -12.63
N VAL A 105 5.75 -5.30 -12.66
CA VAL A 105 5.73 -3.90 -13.10
C VAL A 105 5.38 -3.79 -14.58
N VAL A 106 5.98 -4.61 -15.44
CA VAL A 106 5.73 -4.58 -16.89
C VAL A 106 4.31 -5.05 -17.20
N GLY A 107 3.86 -6.13 -16.57
CA GLY A 107 2.50 -6.67 -16.72
C GLY A 107 1.45 -5.66 -16.26
N GLY A 108 1.65 -5.05 -15.09
CA GLY A 108 0.78 -3.99 -14.58
C GLY A 108 0.76 -2.74 -15.45
N CYS A 109 1.91 -2.30 -15.95
CA CYS A 109 1.97 -1.17 -16.89
C CYS A 109 1.26 -1.48 -18.21
N PHE A 110 1.42 -2.70 -18.73
CA PHE A 110 0.75 -3.15 -19.95
C PHE A 110 -0.77 -3.19 -19.78
N LEU A 111 -1.27 -3.83 -18.71
CA LEU A 111 -2.70 -3.87 -18.39
C LEU A 111 -3.26 -2.46 -18.12
N GLY A 112 -2.48 -1.61 -17.43
CA GLY A 112 -2.84 -0.21 -17.17
C GLY A 112 -2.91 0.64 -18.44
N LEU A 113 -2.02 0.39 -19.41
CA LEU A 113 -2.08 1.04 -20.72
C LEU A 113 -3.32 0.60 -21.51
N LEU A 114 -3.62 -0.70 -21.52
CA LEU A 114 -4.83 -1.23 -22.16
C LEU A 114 -6.10 -0.66 -21.54
N ALA A 115 -6.18 -0.62 -20.21
CA ALA A 115 -7.30 -0.03 -19.48
C ALA A 115 -7.38 1.49 -19.67
N GLY A 116 -6.23 2.16 -19.79
CA GLY A 116 -6.13 3.60 -20.02
C GLY A 116 -6.61 4.01 -21.41
N LEU A 117 -6.35 3.20 -22.44
CA LEU A 117 -6.70 3.47 -23.85
C LEU A 117 -8.20 3.24 -24.18
N LEU A 118 -8.92 2.49 -23.33
CA LEU A 118 -10.37 2.20 -23.48
C LEU A 118 -11.21 3.09 -22.54
N PRO A 119 -12.21 3.90 -22.97
CA PRO A 119 -12.49 4.56 -24.27
C PRO A 119 -12.31 6.09 -24.23
N VAL A 120 -12.05 6.69 -25.40
CA VAL A 120 -11.71 8.12 -25.62
C VAL A 120 -12.91 9.08 -25.61
N GLN A 121 -14.16 8.59 -25.68
CA GLN A 121 -15.34 9.45 -25.81
C GLN A 121 -15.98 9.80 -24.46
N ASP A 122 -16.30 11.08 -24.22
CA ASP A 122 -16.99 11.59 -23.01
C ASP A 122 -18.48 11.22 -23.00
N ASN A 123 -18.78 9.94 -22.79
CA ASN A 123 -20.13 9.46 -22.48
C ASN A 123 -20.19 8.87 -21.07
N THR A 124 -21.34 8.90 -20.41
CA THR A 124 -21.56 8.24 -19.10
C THR A 124 -21.24 6.75 -19.12
N ALA A 125 -21.44 6.09 -20.26
CA ALA A 125 -21.02 4.70 -20.49
C ALA A 125 -19.49 4.52 -20.52
N ALA A 126 -18.72 5.55 -20.86
CA ALA A 126 -17.25 5.49 -20.88
C ALA A 126 -16.67 5.43 -19.47
N VAL A 127 -17.27 6.13 -18.50
CA VAL A 127 -16.86 6.06 -17.09
C VAL A 127 -17.02 4.64 -16.55
N TRP A 128 -18.18 4.01 -16.78
CA TRP A 128 -18.40 2.62 -16.38
C TRP A 128 -17.41 1.65 -17.05
N LYS A 129 -17.15 1.81 -18.35
CA LYS A 129 -16.15 1.00 -19.07
C LYS A 129 -14.74 1.17 -18.49
N ARG A 130 -14.35 2.39 -18.11
CA ARG A 130 -13.05 2.68 -17.47
C ARG A 130 -12.93 2.02 -16.11
N THR A 131 -13.96 2.14 -15.27
CA THR A 131 -13.99 1.49 -13.95
C THR A 131 -13.89 -0.03 -14.11
N MET A 132 -14.72 -0.63 -14.98
CA MET A 132 -14.69 -2.07 -15.22
C MET A 132 -13.35 -2.53 -15.80
N ALA A 133 -12.73 -1.76 -16.70
CA ALA A 133 -11.45 -2.10 -17.28
C ALA A 133 -10.32 -2.12 -16.23
N VAL A 134 -10.29 -1.14 -15.33
CA VAL A 134 -9.29 -1.11 -14.24
C VAL A 134 -9.55 -2.23 -13.22
N THR A 135 -10.81 -2.47 -12.83
CA THR A 135 -11.15 -3.56 -11.92
C THR A 135 -10.81 -4.93 -12.52
N ALA A 136 -11.15 -5.16 -13.79
CA ALA A 136 -10.83 -6.39 -14.49
C ALA A 136 -9.31 -6.55 -14.65
N GLY A 137 -8.60 -5.49 -15.03
CA GLY A 137 -7.14 -5.48 -15.13
C GLY A 137 -6.46 -5.84 -13.80
N GLY A 138 -6.90 -5.25 -12.68
CA GLY A 138 -6.40 -5.57 -11.35
C GLY A 138 -6.71 -7.01 -10.91
N MET A 139 -7.90 -7.53 -11.21
CA MET A 139 -8.24 -8.93 -10.92
C MET A 139 -7.41 -9.91 -11.75
N ILE A 140 -7.21 -9.61 -13.04
CA ILE A 140 -6.37 -10.43 -13.93
C ILE A 140 -4.93 -10.44 -13.41
N ALA A 141 -4.39 -9.27 -13.01
CA ALA A 141 -3.08 -9.14 -12.39
C ALA A 141 -2.91 -10.11 -11.20
N ILE A 142 -3.82 -10.05 -10.22
CA ILE A 142 -3.77 -10.89 -9.01
C ILE A 142 -3.93 -12.39 -9.32
N VAL A 143 -4.85 -12.76 -10.21
CA VAL A 143 -5.13 -14.17 -10.53
C VAL A 143 -4.04 -14.79 -11.42
N SER A 144 -3.33 -13.97 -12.19
CA SER A 144 -2.34 -14.45 -13.17
C SER A 144 -1.06 -14.96 -12.52
N GLY A 145 -0.54 -14.31 -11.47
CA GLY A 145 0.74 -14.67 -10.85
C GLY A 145 0.84 -16.14 -10.43
N PRO A 146 -0.04 -16.63 -9.55
CA PRO A 146 -0.01 -18.02 -9.10
C PRO A 146 -0.18 -19.03 -10.25
N LYS A 147 -0.94 -18.69 -11.30
CA LYS A 147 -1.17 -19.57 -12.46
C LYS A 147 0.02 -19.65 -13.41
N VAL A 148 0.84 -18.61 -13.48
CA VAL A 148 2.06 -18.54 -14.30
C VAL A 148 3.26 -19.15 -13.56
N GLY A 149 3.08 -19.57 -12.30
CA GLY A 149 4.15 -20.13 -11.47
C GLY A 149 5.01 -19.06 -10.79
N LEU A 150 4.51 -17.82 -10.70
CA LEU A 150 5.15 -16.69 -10.03
C LEU A 150 4.29 -16.26 -8.82
N PRO A 151 4.43 -16.94 -7.67
CA PRO A 151 3.51 -16.75 -6.53
C PRO A 151 3.63 -15.38 -5.86
N GLY A 152 4.70 -14.62 -6.13
CA GLY A 152 4.89 -13.26 -5.62
C GLY A 152 4.45 -12.13 -6.55
N THR A 153 3.93 -12.44 -7.74
CA THR A 153 3.49 -11.46 -8.75
C THR A 153 1.99 -11.24 -8.63
N GLY A 154 1.52 -9.99 -8.55
CA GLY A 154 0.08 -9.69 -8.62
C GLY A 154 -0.37 -8.39 -7.93
N PRO A 155 -0.06 -8.18 -6.63
CA PRO A 155 -0.50 -6.97 -5.93
C PRO A 155 0.12 -5.71 -6.54
N LEU A 156 1.43 -5.72 -6.81
CA LEU A 156 2.11 -4.60 -7.47
C LEU A 156 1.60 -4.37 -8.90
N SER A 157 1.37 -5.40 -9.72
CA SER A 157 0.78 -5.20 -11.07
C SER A 157 -0.61 -4.57 -11.00
N SER A 158 -1.43 -4.92 -10.00
CA SER A 158 -2.75 -4.30 -9.79
C SER A 158 -2.63 -2.80 -9.46
N ILE A 159 -1.69 -2.42 -8.59
CA ILE A 159 -1.40 -1.01 -8.28
C ILE A 159 -0.87 -0.26 -9.51
N CYS A 160 0.10 -0.85 -10.23
CA CYS A 160 0.65 -0.28 -11.46
C CYS A 160 -0.44 -0.09 -12.53
N THR A 161 -1.37 -1.04 -12.67
CA THR A 161 -2.51 -0.97 -13.60
C THR A 161 -3.36 0.26 -13.30
N GLY A 162 -3.76 0.45 -12.04
CA GLY A 162 -4.56 1.60 -11.62
C GLY A 162 -3.81 2.93 -11.78
N PHE A 163 -2.52 2.96 -11.43
CA PHE A 163 -1.70 4.17 -11.53
C PHE A 163 -1.49 4.62 -12.98
N VAL A 164 -1.11 3.69 -13.88
CA VAL A 164 -0.90 4.00 -15.31
C VAL A 164 -2.20 4.42 -15.98
N ALA A 165 -3.31 3.73 -15.70
CA ALA A 165 -4.62 4.11 -16.22
C ALA A 165 -5.02 5.53 -15.74
N ALA A 166 -4.84 5.82 -14.45
CA ALA A 166 -5.14 7.15 -13.89
C ALA A 166 -4.25 8.26 -14.49
N MET A 167 -2.97 7.99 -14.74
CA MET A 167 -2.07 8.93 -15.43
C MET A 167 -2.53 9.18 -16.87
N LEU A 168 -2.85 8.14 -17.62
CA LEU A 168 -3.29 8.27 -19.02
C LEU A 168 -4.57 9.11 -19.13
N TRP A 169 -5.54 8.87 -18.24
CA TRP A 169 -6.76 9.68 -18.19
C TRP A 169 -6.51 11.11 -17.73
N LYS A 170 -5.51 11.35 -16.89
CA LYS A 170 -5.12 12.72 -16.52
C LYS A 170 -4.65 13.52 -17.74
N LEU A 171 -3.92 12.88 -18.66
CA LEU A 171 -3.42 13.48 -19.90
C LEU A 171 -4.49 13.64 -20.99
N GLN A 172 -5.48 12.73 -21.06
CA GLN A 172 -6.40 12.65 -22.20
C GLN A 172 -7.79 13.28 -21.98
N THR A 173 -8.29 13.39 -20.75
CA THR A 173 -9.70 13.77 -20.50
C THR A 173 -9.82 15.08 -19.69
N PRO A 174 -10.85 15.92 -19.94
CA PRO A 174 -11.21 17.03 -19.04
C PRO A 174 -11.56 16.55 -17.62
N LEU A 175 -11.48 17.46 -16.62
CA LEU A 175 -11.57 17.12 -15.19
C LEU A 175 -12.88 16.43 -14.75
N SER A 176 -14.00 16.68 -15.42
CA SER A 176 -15.34 16.20 -15.00
C SER A 176 -15.50 14.67 -15.00
N SER A 177 -14.95 13.96 -16.00
CA SER A 177 -15.00 12.48 -16.06
C SER A 177 -14.08 11.80 -15.03
N LYS A 178 -13.08 12.52 -14.48
CA LYS A 178 -12.12 11.99 -13.49
C LYS A 178 -12.77 11.82 -12.12
N THR A 179 -13.59 12.79 -11.72
CA THR A 179 -14.31 12.77 -10.45
C THR A 179 -15.30 11.61 -10.39
N LEU A 180 -15.97 11.27 -11.51
CA LEU A 180 -16.99 10.22 -11.53
C LEU A 180 -16.41 8.81 -11.33
N VAL A 181 -15.26 8.48 -11.94
CA VAL A 181 -14.58 7.19 -11.71
C VAL A 181 -14.17 7.06 -10.24
N ASN A 182 -13.59 8.12 -9.66
CA ASN A 182 -13.20 8.13 -8.26
C ASN A 182 -14.41 7.92 -7.33
N THR A 183 -15.54 8.58 -7.59
CA THR A 183 -16.77 8.40 -6.81
C THR A 183 -17.28 6.96 -6.85
N ILE A 184 -17.19 6.26 -8.00
CA ILE A 184 -17.61 4.86 -8.09
C ILE A 184 -16.69 3.95 -7.24
N PHE A 185 -15.38 4.16 -7.29
CA PHE A 185 -14.43 3.42 -6.45
C PHE A 185 -14.62 3.72 -4.97
N GLN A 186 -14.83 4.99 -4.60
CA GLN A 186 -15.16 5.38 -3.23
C GLN A 186 -16.46 4.74 -2.74
N GLY A 187 -17.51 4.74 -3.57
CA GLY A 187 -18.79 4.07 -3.25
C GLY A 187 -18.62 2.57 -3.03
N SER A 188 -17.82 1.91 -3.89
CA SER A 188 -17.51 0.48 -3.76
C SER A 188 -16.67 0.19 -2.51
N TRP A 189 -15.75 1.09 -2.17
CA TRP A 189 -14.90 0.96 -0.98
C TRP A 189 -15.68 0.96 0.33
N ILE A 190 -16.80 1.70 0.42
CA ILE A 190 -17.67 1.71 1.61
C ILE A 190 -18.19 0.29 1.92
N VAL A 191 -18.43 -0.53 0.90
CA VAL A 191 -18.91 -1.91 1.05
C VAL A 191 -17.75 -2.90 1.22
N LEU A 192 -16.67 -2.74 0.44
CA LEU A 192 -15.53 -3.66 0.47
C LEU A 192 -14.68 -3.54 1.73
N CYS A 193 -14.56 -2.34 2.30
CA CYS A 193 -13.73 -2.09 3.48
C CYS A 193 -14.17 -2.91 4.71
N PRO A 194 -15.45 -2.93 5.12
CA PRO A 194 -15.92 -3.82 6.19
C PRO A 194 -15.68 -5.30 5.92
N ILE A 195 -15.87 -5.76 4.67
CA ILE A 195 -15.66 -7.16 4.28
C ILE A 195 -14.18 -7.55 4.43
N LEU A 196 -13.27 -6.66 4.03
CA LEU A 196 -11.83 -6.87 4.17
C LEU A 196 -11.42 -7.05 5.65
N PHE A 197 -11.92 -6.18 6.54
CA PHE A 197 -11.67 -6.31 7.97
C PHE A 197 -12.32 -7.55 8.58
N ALA A 198 -13.53 -7.91 8.13
CA ALA A 198 -14.20 -9.12 8.59
C ALA A 198 -13.44 -10.40 8.19
N SER A 199 -12.95 -10.47 6.95
CA SER A 199 -12.15 -11.60 6.45
C SER A 199 -10.82 -11.71 7.18
N THR A 200 -10.10 -10.59 7.34
CA THR A 200 -8.84 -10.58 8.09
C THR A 200 -9.07 -11.02 9.54
N GLY A 201 -10.16 -10.55 10.16
CA GLY A 201 -10.52 -10.92 11.52
C GLY A 201 -10.90 -12.40 11.68
N SER A 202 -11.47 -13.04 10.65
CA SER A 202 -11.79 -14.47 10.69
C SER A 202 -10.56 -15.36 10.56
N ASP A 203 -9.49 -14.88 9.93
CA ASP A 203 -8.24 -15.64 9.74
C ASP A 203 -7.37 -15.66 11.00
N VAL A 204 -7.68 -14.85 12.02
CA VAL A 204 -6.92 -14.79 13.27
C VAL A 204 -7.32 -15.94 14.20
N ASP A 205 -6.43 -16.91 14.35
CA ASP A 205 -6.58 -17.98 15.34
C ASP A 205 -6.10 -17.54 16.73
N MET A 206 -7.07 -17.28 17.62
CA MET A 206 -6.81 -16.89 19.01
C MET A 206 -6.13 -17.99 19.84
N SER A 207 -6.15 -19.25 19.40
CA SER A 207 -5.53 -20.35 20.14
C SER A 207 -4.00 -20.30 20.12
N ILE A 208 -3.41 -19.59 19.16
CA ILE A 208 -1.95 -19.45 18.97
C ILE A 208 -1.42 -18.21 19.73
N LEU A 209 -2.31 -17.34 20.22
CA LEU A 209 -1.94 -16.09 20.91
C LEU A 209 -1.63 -16.33 22.39
N ASP A 210 -0.35 -16.60 22.69
CA ASP A 210 0.16 -16.52 24.05
C ASP A 210 0.29 -15.08 24.55
N TRP A 211 0.07 -14.87 25.86
CA TRP A 211 0.21 -13.56 26.51
C TRP A 211 1.59 -12.92 26.30
N THR A 212 2.65 -13.74 26.25
CA THR A 212 4.01 -13.26 25.99
C THR A 212 4.13 -12.71 24.57
N THR A 213 3.58 -13.39 23.57
CA THR A 213 3.57 -12.94 22.17
C THR A 213 2.79 -11.65 22.01
N ILE A 214 1.63 -11.53 22.68
CA ILE A 214 0.83 -10.29 22.69
C ILE A 214 1.65 -9.11 23.23
N SER A 215 2.38 -9.30 24.33
CA SER A 215 3.20 -8.24 24.92
C SER A 215 4.31 -7.75 23.98
N TRP A 216 4.97 -8.66 23.27
CA TRP A 216 5.97 -8.31 22.25
C TRP A 216 5.37 -7.60 21.05
N MET A 217 4.22 -8.06 20.55
CA MET A 217 3.51 -7.40 19.45
C MET A 217 3.13 -5.95 19.81
N LEU A 218 2.59 -5.74 21.02
CA LEU A 218 2.26 -4.41 21.51
C LEU A 218 3.51 -3.52 21.63
N GLY A 219 4.62 -4.07 22.15
CA GLY A 219 5.89 -3.37 22.24
C GLY A 219 6.43 -2.94 20.88
N ILE A 220 6.40 -3.84 19.89
CA ILE A 220 6.82 -3.55 18.52
C ILE A 220 5.98 -2.42 17.92
N VAL A 221 4.66 -2.46 18.06
CA VAL A 221 3.77 -1.41 17.55
C VAL A 221 4.08 -0.05 18.18
N LEU A 222 4.25 0.01 19.50
CA LEU A 222 4.57 1.26 20.21
C LEU A 222 5.91 1.85 19.75
N VAL A 223 6.95 1.03 19.66
CA VAL A 223 8.26 1.48 19.17
C VAL A 223 8.17 1.98 17.73
N THR A 224 7.41 1.27 16.89
CA THR A 224 7.20 1.62 15.48
C THR A 224 6.54 3.00 15.35
N VAL A 225 5.54 3.31 16.17
CA VAL A 225 4.89 4.65 16.21
C VAL A 225 5.90 5.74 16.56
N VAL A 226 6.73 5.52 17.58
CA VAL A 226 7.75 6.49 18.02
C VAL A 226 8.80 6.71 16.92
N VAL A 227 9.31 5.64 16.32
CA VAL A 227 10.29 5.71 15.22
C VAL A 227 9.72 6.45 14.02
N ARG A 228 8.43 6.24 13.70
CA ARG A 228 7.74 6.97 12.61
C ARG A 228 7.66 8.46 12.91
N LEU A 229 7.30 8.84 14.14
CA LEU A 229 7.25 10.25 14.55
C LEU A 229 8.64 10.89 14.44
N LEU A 230 9.67 10.25 14.99
CA LEU A 230 11.05 10.74 14.92
C LEU A 230 11.54 10.84 13.46
N GLY A 231 11.26 9.83 12.63
CA GLY A 231 11.60 9.86 11.21
C GLY A 231 10.89 10.98 10.46
N CYS A 232 9.62 11.25 10.77
CA CYS A 232 8.88 12.37 10.20
C CYS A 232 9.50 13.72 10.61
N PHE A 233 9.82 13.89 11.89
CA PHE A 233 10.52 15.08 12.39
C PHE A 233 11.87 15.28 11.70
N LEU A 234 12.69 14.23 11.53
CA LEU A 234 13.99 14.31 10.86
C LEU A 234 13.88 14.72 9.40
N VAL A 235 12.89 14.20 8.67
CA VAL A 235 12.68 14.54 7.25
C VAL A 235 12.15 15.96 7.08
N LEU A 236 11.29 16.40 8.01
CA LEU A 236 10.75 17.76 7.98
C LEU A 236 11.72 18.80 8.58
N PHE A 237 12.73 18.36 9.32
CA PHE A 237 13.74 19.23 9.91
C PHE A 237 14.54 19.95 8.80
N GLY A 238 14.37 21.26 8.70
CA GLY A 238 14.95 22.07 7.61
C GLY A 238 13.97 22.48 6.51
N GLY A 239 12.71 22.05 6.59
CA GLY A 239 11.62 22.55 5.75
C GLY A 239 10.98 23.84 6.28
N GLU A 240 10.05 24.39 5.52
CA GLU A 240 9.28 25.60 5.89
C GLU A 240 8.17 25.34 6.93
N PHE A 241 8.08 24.13 7.49
CA PHE A 241 7.02 23.72 8.41
C PHE A 241 7.26 24.19 9.84
N ASN A 242 6.17 24.54 10.53
CA ASN A 242 6.23 24.86 11.96
C ASN A 242 6.21 23.56 12.79
N TRP A 243 6.71 23.59 14.03
CA TRP A 243 6.74 22.41 14.93
C TRP A 243 5.36 21.78 15.14
N LYS A 244 4.29 22.59 15.18
CA LYS A 244 2.90 22.11 15.27
C LYS A 244 2.46 21.38 14.00
N GLU A 245 2.88 21.86 12.83
CA GLU A 245 2.58 21.23 11.54
C GLU A 245 3.36 19.94 11.37
N MET A 246 4.63 19.90 11.80
CA MET A 246 5.45 18.69 11.79
C MET A 246 4.85 17.59 12.66
N LEU A 247 4.42 17.94 13.88
CA LEU A 247 3.75 16.99 14.77
C LEU A 247 2.44 16.49 14.15
N PHE A 248 1.66 17.39 13.55
CA PHE A 248 0.41 17.05 12.89
C PHE A 248 0.61 16.07 11.73
N VAL A 249 1.56 16.34 10.84
CA VAL A 249 1.92 15.44 9.74
C VAL A 249 2.40 14.08 10.26
N GLY A 250 3.24 14.08 11.32
CA GLY A 250 3.69 12.85 11.96
C GLY A 250 2.57 12.01 12.56
N LEU A 251 1.56 12.65 13.17
CA LEU A 251 0.40 11.98 13.76
C LEU A 251 -0.56 11.46 12.70
N ILE A 252 -0.83 12.22 11.64
CA ILE A 252 -1.76 11.74 10.62
C ILE A 252 -1.18 10.59 9.81
N PHE A 253 0.14 10.55 9.63
CA PHE A 253 0.85 9.41 9.07
C PHE A 253 0.87 8.17 9.97
N GLN A 254 0.22 8.19 11.13
CA GLN A 254 -0.06 6.98 11.92
C GLN A 254 -1.33 6.24 11.46
N GLY A 255 -2.10 6.81 10.54
CA GLY A 255 -3.29 6.16 9.98
C GLY A 255 -2.94 4.85 9.28
N LYS A 256 -3.07 3.73 9.99
CA LYS A 256 -2.82 2.36 9.53
C LYS A 256 -4.05 1.52 9.77
N ALA A 257 -4.39 0.63 8.82
CA ALA A 257 -5.40 -0.40 9.01
C ALA A 257 -5.52 -1.28 7.74
N THR A 258 -5.84 -0.64 6.61
CA THR A 258 -6.35 -1.33 5.42
C THR A 258 -5.29 -2.16 4.71
N ASN A 259 -4.06 -1.66 4.64
CA ASN A 259 -2.98 -2.36 3.94
C ASN A 259 -2.49 -3.54 4.76
N GLN A 260 -2.46 -3.40 6.08
CA GLN A 260 -2.15 -4.51 6.98
C GLN A 260 -3.18 -5.63 6.84
N ALA A 261 -4.48 -5.27 6.83
CA ALA A 261 -5.55 -6.23 6.63
C ALA A 261 -5.51 -6.90 5.24
N ALA A 262 -5.18 -6.16 4.18
CA ALA A 262 -5.09 -6.73 2.84
C ALA A 262 -3.87 -7.63 2.62
N LEU A 263 -2.73 -7.32 3.25
CA LEU A 263 -1.46 -8.02 3.00
C LEU A 263 -1.20 -9.18 3.99
N ALA A 264 -1.74 -9.11 5.21
CA ALA A 264 -1.49 -10.13 6.24
C ALA A 264 -1.90 -11.55 5.83
N PRO A 265 -3.04 -11.78 5.17
CA PRO A 265 -3.43 -13.13 4.74
C PRO A 265 -2.45 -13.77 3.74
N ASN A 266 -1.65 -12.98 3.01
CA ASN A 266 -0.67 -13.52 2.06
C ASN A 266 0.57 -14.14 2.75
N LEU A 267 0.73 -13.92 4.06
CA LEU A 267 1.80 -14.50 4.87
C LEU A 267 1.37 -15.74 5.67
N LEU A 268 0.07 -16.06 5.69
CA LEU A 268 -0.48 -17.24 6.38
C LEU A 268 -0.39 -18.49 5.47
#